data_AF-A0A7U9X141-F1
#
_entry.id   AF-A0A7U9X141-F1
#
_cell.length_a   1.000
_cell.length_b   1.000
_cell.length_c   1.000
_cell.angle_alpha   90.00
_cell.angle_beta   90.00
_cell.angle_gamma   90.00
#
_symmetry.space_group_name_H-M   'P 1'
#
loop_
_entity.id
_entity.type
_entity.pdbx_description
1 polymer ?
#
loop_
_entity_poly.entity_id
_entity_poly.type
_entity_poly.pdbx_seq_one_letter_code
_entity_poly.pdbx_strand_id
1 'polypeptide(L)'
;MNKADIKAVVENRFRELGAEQLELYPSGICWTMNGEFFKVSTGTDFWVLEWTDNHSDASNYCFEDIDAMPYDISEQEIIWQVDKLLL
;
A
#
# COMPACT_ATOMS: atom_id res chain seq x y z
N MET A 1 -10.94 7.58 -10.16
CA MET A 1 -11.37 7.80 -8.75
C MET A 1 -10.56 8.94 -8.12
N ASN A 2 -11.01 9.54 -7.01
CA ASN A 2 -10.18 10.53 -6.31
C ASN A 2 -9.09 9.84 -5.44
N LYS A 3 -8.08 10.59 -4.98
CA LYS A 3 -6.94 10.03 -4.22
C LYS A 3 -7.36 9.34 -2.92
N ALA A 4 -8.33 9.91 -2.21
CA ALA A 4 -8.83 9.37 -0.96
C ALA A 4 -9.62 8.07 -1.19
N ASP A 5 -10.41 8.00 -2.27
CA ASP A 5 -11.15 6.79 -2.62
C ASP A 5 -10.20 5.63 -2.94
N ILE A 6 -9.15 5.87 -3.74
CA ILE A 6 -8.14 4.85 -4.04
C ILE A 6 -7.49 4.34 -2.77
N LYS A 7 -7.01 5.26 -1.91
CA LYS A 7 -6.41 4.90 -0.64
C LYS A 7 -7.36 4.07 0.22
N ALA A 8 -8.63 4.45 0.29
CA ALA A 8 -9.63 3.71 1.06
C ALA A 8 -9.88 2.30 0.50
N VAL A 9 -9.94 2.12 -0.82
CA VAL A 9 -10.10 0.80 -1.45
C VAL A 9 -8.90 -0.10 -1.11
N VAL A 10 -7.68 0.40 -1.29
CA VAL A 10 -6.44 -0.34 -0.98
C VAL A 10 -6.40 -0.75 0.50
N GLU A 11 -6.60 0.21 1.41
CA GLU A 11 -6.51 -0.03 2.86
C GLU A 11 -7.64 -0.93 3.38
N ASN A 12 -8.84 -0.83 2.80
CA ASN A 12 -9.92 -1.78 3.12
C ASN A 12 -9.55 -3.19 2.63
N ARG A 13 -8.96 -3.32 1.44
CA ARG A 13 -8.56 -4.62 0.92
C ARG A 13 -7.44 -5.26 1.74
N PHE A 14 -6.44 -4.48 2.16
CA PHE A 14 -5.43 -4.94 3.13
C PHE A 14 -6.08 -5.52 4.39
N ARG A 15 -7.04 -4.78 4.98
CA ARG A 15 -7.76 -5.24 6.17
C ARG A 15 -8.54 -6.53 5.92
N GLU A 16 -9.21 -6.65 4.79
CA GLU A 16 -9.97 -7.86 4.41
C GLU A 16 -9.08 -9.09 4.25
N LEU A 17 -7.85 -8.90 3.74
CA LEU A 17 -6.85 -9.95 3.58
C LEU A 17 -6.13 -10.32 4.89
N GLY A 18 -6.40 -9.57 5.97
CA GLY A 18 -5.82 -9.82 7.29
C GLY A 18 -4.50 -9.11 7.55
N ALA A 19 -4.12 -8.13 6.72
CA ALA A 19 -3.01 -7.25 7.03
C ALA A 19 -3.34 -6.34 8.23
N GLU A 20 -2.35 -6.12 9.09
CA GLU A 20 -2.47 -5.30 10.29
C GLU A 20 -1.98 -3.88 10.01
N GLN A 21 -2.68 -2.88 10.53
CA GLN A 21 -2.25 -1.48 10.46
C GLN A 21 -1.27 -1.17 11.60
N LEU A 22 -0.19 -0.46 11.31
CA LEU A 22 0.79 0.01 12.28
C LEU A 22 1.29 1.41 11.96
N GLU A 23 1.71 2.15 12.99
CA GLU A 23 2.37 3.44 12.83
C GLU A 23 3.89 3.27 12.98
N LEU A 24 4.64 3.57 11.92
CA LEU A 24 6.09 3.51 11.89
C LEU A 24 6.66 4.93 11.82
N TYR A 25 7.53 5.33 12.72
CA TYR A 25 8.15 6.66 12.65
C TYR A 25 9.52 6.60 11.93
N PRO A 26 9.82 7.48 10.95
CA PRO A 26 9.00 8.60 10.44
C PRO A 26 7.95 8.28 9.35
N SER A 27 7.83 7.03 8.89
CA SER A 27 6.94 6.65 7.78
C SER A 27 5.43 6.92 7.97
N GLY A 28 4.93 7.14 9.17
CA GLY A 28 3.51 7.22 9.49
C GLY A 28 2.79 5.88 9.37
N ILE A 29 1.51 5.92 8.99
CA ILE A 29 0.65 4.73 8.90
C ILE A 29 1.10 3.83 7.75
N CYS A 30 1.40 2.58 8.10
CA CYS A 30 1.76 1.48 7.21
C CYS A 30 0.85 0.28 7.50
N TRP A 31 1.02 -0.78 6.71
CA TRP A 31 0.35 -2.07 6.88
C TRP A 31 1.39 -3.18 6.91
N THR A 32 1.11 -4.30 7.58
CA THR A 32 2.02 -5.45 7.62
C THR A 32 1.27 -6.76 7.50
N MET A 33 1.85 -7.71 6.80
CA MET A 33 1.33 -9.07 6.65
C MET A 33 2.50 -10.01 6.33
N ASN A 34 2.56 -11.17 6.97
CA ASN A 34 3.58 -12.20 6.70
C ASN A 34 5.06 -11.74 6.76
N GLY A 35 5.36 -10.70 7.54
CA GLY A 35 6.73 -10.17 7.67
C GLY A 35 7.07 -9.05 6.67
N GLU A 36 6.18 -8.75 5.73
CA GLU A 36 6.31 -7.62 4.82
C GLU A 36 5.56 -6.38 5.34
N PHE A 37 6.04 -5.22 4.91
CA PHE A 37 5.49 -3.91 5.26
C PHE A 37 5.08 -3.19 3.99
N PHE A 38 3.87 -2.65 3.99
CA PHE A 38 3.21 -2.05 2.84
C PHE A 38 2.80 -0.62 3.13
N LYS A 39 2.82 0.21 2.09
CA LYS A 39 2.32 1.57 2.15
C LYS A 39 1.67 1.97 0.82
N VAL A 40 0.61 2.75 0.92
CA VAL A 40 -0.01 3.41 -0.23
C VAL A 40 0.32 4.90 -0.20
N SER A 41 0.98 5.37 -1.25
CA SER A 41 1.37 6.77 -1.41
C SER A 41 0.70 7.37 -2.64
N THR A 42 0.17 8.59 -2.54
CA THR A 42 -0.59 9.23 -3.63
C THR A 42 0.18 10.46 -4.14
N GLY A 43 0.69 10.37 -5.37
CA GLY A 43 1.40 11.44 -6.07
C GLY A 43 0.45 12.39 -6.80
N THR A 44 0.98 13.26 -7.67
CA THR A 44 0.14 14.18 -8.47
C THR A 44 -0.59 13.44 -9.59
N ASP A 45 0.13 12.63 -10.36
CA ASP A 45 -0.35 12.00 -11.59
C ASP A 45 -0.59 10.49 -11.46
N PHE A 46 -0.02 9.88 -10.42
CA PHE A 46 -0.10 8.45 -10.14
C PHE A 46 -0.11 8.22 -8.63
N TRP A 47 -0.46 7.00 -8.24
CA TRP A 47 -0.30 6.49 -6.88
C TRP A 47 0.56 5.23 -6.91
N VAL A 48 1.10 4.86 -5.76
CA VAL A 48 2.01 3.72 -5.63
C VAL A 48 1.61 2.81 -4.48
N LEU A 49 1.82 1.50 -4.69
CA LEU A 49 2.02 0.53 -3.62
C LEU A 49 3.52 0.36 -3.42
N GLU A 50 3.98 0.53 -2.20
CA GLU A 50 5.39 0.45 -1.81
C GLU A 50 5.52 -0.66 -0.75
N TRP A 51 6.51 -1.54 -0.85
CA TRP A 51 6.73 -2.58 0.14
C TRP A 51 8.20 -2.97 0.35
N THR A 52 8.45 -3.63 1.48
CA THR A 52 9.75 -4.23 1.85
C THR A 52 9.53 -5.29 2.95
N ASP A 53 10.39 -6.31 3.01
CA ASP A 53 10.43 -7.28 4.12
C ASP A 53 11.29 -6.79 5.30
N ASN A 54 11.91 -5.62 5.18
CA ASN A 54 12.77 -5.04 6.20
C ASN A 54 12.04 -3.96 7.02
N HIS A 55 11.71 -4.28 8.27
CA HIS A 55 11.09 -3.33 9.21
C HIS A 55 11.90 -2.04 9.41
N SER A 56 13.24 -2.11 9.44
CA SER A 56 14.09 -0.93 9.61
C SER A 56 14.02 0.00 8.40
N ASP A 57 13.92 -0.56 7.20
CA ASP A 57 13.78 0.23 5.98
C ASP A 57 12.37 0.82 5.90
N ALA A 58 11.34 0.00 6.16
CA ALA A 58 9.95 0.44 6.24
C ALA A 58 9.77 1.58 7.25
N SER A 59 10.48 1.54 8.38
CA SER A 59 10.45 2.61 9.38
C SER A 59 11.03 3.93 8.86
N ASN A 60 12.09 3.86 8.06
CA ASN A 60 12.84 5.01 7.56
C ASN A 60 12.37 5.53 6.18
N TYR A 61 11.13 5.23 5.79
CA TYR A 61 10.55 5.59 4.49
C TYR A 61 11.33 4.95 3.31
N CYS A 62 11.96 3.80 3.52
CA CYS A 62 12.67 3.07 2.49
C CYS A 62 11.89 1.79 2.18
N PHE A 63 11.21 1.79 1.04
CA PHE A 63 10.51 0.63 0.52
C PHE A 63 11.23 0.22 -0.77
N GLU A 64 11.71 -1.02 -0.81
CA GLU A 64 12.63 -1.52 -1.84
C GLU A 64 11.89 -1.76 -3.16
N ASP A 65 10.62 -2.16 -3.06
CA ASP A 65 9.75 -2.45 -4.20
C ASP A 65 8.61 -1.45 -4.29
N ILE A 66 8.26 -1.09 -5.52
CA ILE A 66 7.25 -0.07 -5.85
C ILE A 66 6.48 -0.50 -7.09
N ASP A 67 5.15 -0.46 -7.03
CA ASP A 67 4.27 -0.56 -8.19
C ASP A 67 3.48 0.75 -8.36
N ALA A 68 3.55 1.35 -9.54
CA ALA A 68 2.96 2.65 -9.85
C ALA A 68 1.75 2.52 -10.77
N MET A 69 0.64 3.14 -10.38
CA MET A 69 -0.66 2.98 -11.04
C MET A 69 -1.32 4.32 -11.37
N PRO A 70 -2.07 4.41 -12.48
CA PRO A 70 -2.82 5.62 -12.83
C PRO A 70 -4.04 5.80 -11.90
N TYR A 71 -4.57 7.02 -11.85
CA TYR A 71 -5.83 7.34 -11.16
C TYR A 71 -7.10 6.91 -11.92
N ASP A 72 -6.96 6.74 -13.24
CA ASP A 72 -8.01 6.21 -14.13
C ASP A 72 -7.97 4.68 -14.11
N ILE A 73 -8.44 4.13 -12.99
CA ILE A 73 -8.46 2.70 -12.69
C ILE A 73 -9.76 2.39 -11.93
N SER A 74 -10.32 1.21 -12.18
CA SER A 74 -11.51 0.73 -11.48
C SER A 74 -11.17 0.15 -10.10
N GLU A 75 -12.18 0.06 -9.23
CA GLU A 75 -12.05 -0.59 -7.91
C GLU A 75 -11.60 -2.05 -8.05
N GLN A 76 -12.16 -2.79 -9.02
CA GLN A 76 -11.80 -4.19 -9.26
C GLN A 76 -10.34 -4.35 -9.68
N GLU A 77 -9.83 -3.43 -10.49
CA GLU A 77 -8.42 -3.44 -10.87
C GLU A 77 -7.51 -3.13 -9.68
N ILE A 78 -7.89 -2.19 -8.80
CA ILE A 78 -7.16 -1.94 -7.55
C ILE A 78 -7.13 -3.20 -6.67
N ILE A 79 -8.29 -3.83 -6.45
CA ILE A 79 -8.39 -5.07 -5.67
C ILE A 79 -7.51 -6.16 -6.27
N TRP A 80 -7.52 -6.33 -7.60
CA TRP A 80 -6.69 -7.31 -8.28
C TRP A 80 -5.19 -7.05 -8.08
N GLN A 81 -4.75 -5.79 -8.09
CA GLN A 81 -3.34 -5.45 -7.84
C GLN A 81 -2.93 -5.75 -6.39
N VAL A 82 -3.79 -5.41 -5.42
CA VAL A 82 -3.54 -5.73 -4.01
C VAL A 82 -3.52 -7.24 -3.79
N ASP A 83 -4.44 -7.98 -4.39
CA ASP A 83 -4.49 -9.44 -4.29
C ASP A 83 -3.23 -10.09 -4.89
N LYS A 84 -2.74 -9.59 -6.03
CA LYS A 84 -1.51 -10.08 -6.65
C LYS A 84 -0.28 -9.88 -5.75
N LEU A 85 -0.29 -8.86 -4.90
CA LEU A 85 0.79 -8.57 -3.98
C LEU A 85 0.74 -9.45 -2.71
N LEU A 86 -0.46 -9.75 -2.20
CA LEU A 86 -0.66 -10.37 -0.89
C LEU A 86 -1.12 -11.85 -0.90
N LEU A 87 -1.35 -12.44 -2.07
CA LEU A 87 -1.77 -13.84 -2.27
C LEU A 87 -0.79 -14.62 -3.16
#